data_AF-A0A852G4P1-F1
#
_entry.id   AF-A0A852G4P1-F1
#
_cell.length_a   1.000
_cell.length_b   1.000
_cell.length_c   1.000
_cell.angle_alpha   90.00
_cell.angle_beta   90.00
_cell.angle_gamma   90.00
#
_symmetry.space_group_name_H-M   'P 1'
#
loop_
_entity.id
_entity.type
_entity.pdbx_description
1 polymer ?
#
loop_
_entity_poly.entity_id
_entity_poly.type
_entity_poly.pdbx_seq_one_letter_code
_entity_poly.pdbx_strand_id
1 'polypeptide(L)'
;MPEEEKLVNYYSCSYWKGKVPRQGWVYLSINHLCFYSFLMGREAKLIIRWVDITQLEKNATLLFPDMIKVSTRSSEHFFSVFLNISETFKLMEQLANIAMRQLLDNEGFEQDRSLPKLKKKSPKKVSALKRDLDARAKSERYRALFRLPKDEKLDGHTDCTLWTPFNKMHILGQMFVSTNYICFTSKEENLCSLIIPLREVNI
;
A
#
# COMPACT_ATOMS: atom_id res chain seq x y z
N MET A 1 -15.26 -4.94 11.20
CA MET A 1 -14.95 -3.96 10.14
C MET A 1 -16.28 -3.59 9.48
N PRO A 2 -16.54 -2.32 9.12
CA PRO A 2 -17.75 -1.93 8.39
C PRO A 2 -17.90 -2.71 7.07
N GLU A 3 -19.13 -3.01 6.63
CA GLU A 3 -19.40 -3.88 5.46
C GLU A 3 -18.87 -3.31 4.13
N GLU A 4 -18.78 -1.98 4.02
CA GLU A 4 -18.36 -1.25 2.82
C GLU A 4 -16.82 -1.13 2.69
N GLU A 5 -16.07 -1.53 3.72
CA GLU A 5 -14.62 -1.36 3.78
C GLU A 5 -13.90 -2.43 2.96
N LYS A 6 -12.95 -1.99 2.13
CA LYS A 6 -12.03 -2.89 1.43
C LYS A 6 -10.84 -3.20 2.33
N LEU A 7 -10.70 -4.46 2.73
CA LEU A 7 -9.53 -4.94 3.44
C LEU A 7 -8.29 -4.79 2.54
N VAL A 8 -7.25 -4.16 3.08
CA VAL A 8 -5.94 -4.00 2.43
C VAL A 8 -5.01 -5.13 2.84
N ASN A 9 -4.85 -5.36 4.15
CA ASN A 9 -4.07 -6.47 4.68
C ASN A 9 -4.45 -6.80 6.13
N TYR A 10 -3.99 -7.93 6.65
CA TYR A 10 -4.14 -8.33 8.05
C TYR A 10 -2.86 -8.96 8.59
N TYR A 11 -2.59 -8.75 9.88
CA TYR A 11 -1.37 -9.23 10.53
C TYR A 11 -1.69 -9.81 11.92
N SER A 12 -1.05 -10.92 12.26
CA SER A 12 -1.07 -11.45 13.63
C SER A 12 -0.28 -10.50 14.54
N CYS A 13 -0.86 -10.15 15.68
CA CYS A 13 -0.21 -9.29 16.67
C CYS A 13 -0.83 -9.49 18.07
N SER A 14 -0.29 -8.77 19.04
CA SER A 14 -0.82 -8.68 20.39
C SER A 14 -1.22 -7.25 20.72
N TYR A 15 -2.45 -7.05 21.18
CA TYR A 15 -2.95 -5.75 21.64
C TYR A 15 -2.87 -5.64 23.16
N TRP A 16 -2.25 -4.57 23.66
CA TRP A 16 -2.10 -4.32 25.09
C TRP A 16 -3.28 -3.49 25.60
N LYS A 17 -4.10 -4.11 26.45
CA LYS A 17 -5.16 -3.44 27.21
C LYS A 17 -4.96 -3.74 28.70
N GLY A 18 -4.15 -2.90 29.35
CA GLY A 18 -3.67 -3.13 30.72
C GLY A 18 -2.38 -3.98 30.75
N LYS A 19 -2.20 -4.79 31.79
CA LYS A 19 -0.95 -5.54 32.03
C LYS A 19 -0.78 -6.80 31.17
N VAL A 20 -1.85 -7.32 30.57
CA VAL A 20 -1.83 -8.59 29.83
C VAL A 20 -2.15 -8.34 28.36
N PRO A 21 -1.26 -8.72 27.43
CA PRO A 21 -1.53 -8.61 26.00
C PRO A 21 -2.57 -9.64 25.56
N ARG A 22 -3.40 -9.25 24.59
CA ARG A 22 -4.38 -10.12 23.95
C ARG A 22 -3.89 -10.45 22.56
N GLN A 23 -3.60 -11.72 22.31
CA GLN A 23 -3.22 -12.19 20.98
C GLN A 23 -4.42 -12.15 20.05
N GLY A 24 -4.23 -11.60 18.86
CA GLY A 24 -5.28 -11.47 17.87
C GLY A 24 -4.73 -11.01 16.53
N TRP A 25 -5.60 -10.34 15.78
CA TRP A 25 -5.32 -9.93 14.42
C TRP A 25 -5.65 -8.45 14.26
N VAL A 26 -4.73 -7.71 13.68
CA VAL A 26 -5.02 -6.37 13.16
C VAL A 26 -5.42 -6.49 11.70
N TYR A 27 -6.50 -5.81 11.32
CA TYR A 27 -7.03 -5.73 9.96
C TYR A 27 -6.94 -4.27 9.54
N LEU A 28 -6.25 -4.01 8.44
CA LEU A 28 -6.05 -2.68 7.90
C LEU A 28 -6.91 -2.55 6.64
N SER A 29 -7.90 -1.66 6.65
CA SER A 29 -8.64 -1.25 5.45
C SER A 29 -8.24 0.15 5.00
N ILE A 30 -8.88 0.62 3.93
CA ILE A 30 -8.68 1.97 3.39
C ILE A 30 -8.96 3.04 4.45
N ASN A 31 -10.01 2.92 5.26
CA ASN A 31 -10.38 3.97 6.22
C ASN A 31 -10.20 3.58 7.69
N HIS A 32 -10.03 2.29 8.00
CA HIS A 32 -10.00 1.80 9.38
C HIS A 32 -8.81 0.89 9.69
N LEU A 33 -8.32 1.03 10.92
CA LEU A 33 -7.54 0.05 11.64
C LEU A 33 -8.49 -0.70 12.57
N CYS A 34 -8.64 -2.00 12.37
CA CYS A 34 -9.44 -2.85 13.24
C CYS A 34 -8.55 -3.87 13.96
N PHE A 35 -8.89 -4.22 15.19
CA PHE A 35 -8.29 -5.36 15.89
C PHE A 35 -9.38 -6.29 16.43
N TYR A 36 -9.14 -7.59 16.31
CA TYR A 36 -10.01 -8.64 16.83
C TYR A 36 -9.17 -9.69 17.57
N SER A 37 -9.63 -10.08 18.76
CA SER A 37 -9.11 -11.19 19.52
C SER A 37 -10.25 -11.93 20.19
N PHE A 38 -10.15 -13.25 20.20
CA PHE A 38 -11.00 -14.11 21.00
C PHE A 38 -10.11 -15.14 21.70
N LEU A 39 -9.83 -14.91 22.98
CA LEU A 39 -8.95 -15.76 23.78
C LEU A 39 -9.60 -16.04 25.13
N MET A 40 -9.65 -17.31 25.54
CA MET A 40 -10.25 -17.77 26.80
C MET A 40 -11.69 -17.24 27.02
N GLY A 41 -12.51 -17.26 25.98
CA GLY A 41 -13.90 -16.79 26.03
C GLY A 41 -14.06 -15.26 26.16
N ARG A 42 -12.97 -14.49 26.10
CA ARG A 42 -13.00 -13.02 26.16
C ARG A 42 -12.77 -12.45 24.78
N GLU A 43 -13.79 -11.83 24.23
CA GLU A 43 -13.71 -11.06 22.99
C GLU A 43 -13.11 -9.67 23.23
N ALA A 44 -12.22 -9.24 22.35
CA ALA A 44 -11.74 -7.87 22.28
C ALA A 44 -11.81 -7.37 20.84
N LYS A 45 -12.55 -6.28 20.66
CA LYS A 45 -12.72 -5.57 19.38
C LYS A 45 -12.25 -4.14 19.54
N LEU A 46 -11.57 -3.63 18.52
CA LEU A 46 -11.16 -2.24 18.41
C LEU A 46 -11.32 -1.81 16.96
N ILE A 47 -11.87 -0.63 16.73
CA ILE A 47 -12.02 -0.02 15.41
C ILE A 47 -11.62 1.44 15.56
N ILE A 48 -10.61 1.86 14.81
CA ILE A 48 -10.09 3.23 14.81
C ILE A 48 -10.08 3.69 13.36
N ARG A 49 -10.64 4.87 13.08
CA ARG A 49 -10.49 5.47 11.75
C ARG A 49 -9.09 6.05 11.61
N TRP A 50 -8.47 5.90 10.46
CA TRP A 50 -7.17 6.50 10.19
C TRP A 50 -7.14 8.01 10.42
N VAL A 51 -8.27 8.68 10.16
CA VAL A 51 -8.46 10.13 10.38
C VAL A 51 -8.41 10.56 11.83
N ASP A 52 -8.69 9.65 12.78
CA ASP A 52 -8.68 9.93 14.21
C ASP A 52 -7.31 9.71 14.85
N ILE A 53 -6.36 9.14 14.09
CA ILE A 53 -5.01 8.86 14.54
C ILE A 53 -4.18 10.15 14.45
N THR A 54 -3.70 10.62 15.59
CA THR A 54 -2.88 11.82 15.70
C THR A 54 -1.39 11.51 15.59
N GLN A 55 -0.98 10.29 15.97
CA GLN A 55 0.42 9.88 15.95
C GLN A 55 0.56 8.36 15.78
N LEU A 56 1.53 7.96 14.96
CA LEU A 56 2.02 6.58 14.84
C LEU A 56 3.50 6.56 15.20
N GLU A 57 3.88 5.74 16.17
CA GLU A 57 5.27 5.57 16.58
C GLU A 57 5.66 4.09 16.56
N LYS A 58 6.86 3.79 16.07
CA LYS A 58 7.50 2.51 16.26
C LYS A 58 8.50 2.64 17.40
N ASN A 59 8.23 1.99 18.52
CA ASN A 59 9.11 1.99 19.68
C ASN A 59 9.80 0.64 19.81
N ALA A 60 11.12 0.68 19.97
CA ALA A 60 11.95 -0.45 20.37
C ALA A 60 12.59 -0.09 21.70
N THR A 61 12.41 -0.91 22.73
CA THR A 61 13.04 -0.69 24.04
C THR A 61 13.75 -1.97 24.45
N LEU A 62 14.85 -1.85 25.20
CA LEU A 62 15.67 -3.00 25.62
C LEU A 62 14.86 -4.09 26.38
N LEU A 63 13.74 -3.71 26.98
CA LEU A 63 12.88 -4.56 27.82
C LEU A 63 11.55 -4.98 27.16
N PHE A 64 11.18 -4.41 26.01
CA PHE A 64 9.90 -4.69 25.36
C PHE A 64 10.11 -5.10 23.90
N PRO A 65 9.39 -6.11 23.39
CA PRO A 65 9.41 -6.43 21.97
C PRO A 65 8.96 -5.22 21.16
N ASP A 66 9.55 -5.07 19.98
CA ASP A 66 9.18 -4.07 18.97
C ASP A 66 7.66 -3.83 18.95
N MET A 67 7.26 -2.56 19.16
CA MET A 67 5.88 -2.17 19.41
C MET A 67 5.46 -1.00 18.51
N ILE A 68 4.22 -1.04 18.03
CA ILE A 68 3.56 0.08 17.35
C ILE A 68 2.62 0.75 18.35
N LYS A 69 2.84 2.04 18.59
CA LYS A 69 1.93 2.91 19.34
C LYS A 69 1.06 3.69 18.37
N VAL A 70 -0.24 3.60 18.56
CA VAL A 70 -1.27 4.35 17.83
C VAL A 70 -1.93 5.30 18.81
N SER A 71 -1.69 6.60 18.64
CA SER A 71 -2.31 7.65 19.46
C SER A 71 -3.51 8.23 18.73
N THR A 72 -4.63 8.33 19.42
CA THR A 72 -5.81 9.09 19.01
C THR A 72 -5.93 10.34 19.89
N ARG A 73 -6.95 11.19 19.64
CA ARG A 73 -7.20 12.36 20.49
C ARG A 73 -7.53 12.01 21.96
N SER A 74 -7.99 10.79 22.22
CA SER A 74 -8.53 10.38 23.52
C SER A 74 -7.80 9.21 24.17
N SER A 75 -7.02 8.45 23.41
CA SER A 75 -6.46 7.18 23.87
C SER A 75 -5.22 6.77 23.10
N GLU A 76 -4.37 5.99 23.76
CA GLU A 76 -3.20 5.35 23.16
C GLU A 76 -3.42 3.84 23.08
N HIS A 77 -3.03 3.24 21.95
CA HIS A 77 -3.18 1.82 21.68
C HIS A 77 -1.83 1.23 21.30
N PHE A 78 -1.46 0.12 21.95
CA PHE A 78 -0.15 -0.48 21.81
C PHE A 78 -0.28 -1.88 21.23
N PHE A 79 0.47 -2.15 20.16
CA PHE A 79 0.50 -3.43 19.47
C PHE A 79 1.92 -3.98 19.39
N SER A 80 2.13 -5.26 19.66
CA SER A 80 3.46 -5.88 19.56
C SER A 80 3.38 -7.31 19.01
N VAL A 81 4.51 -8.01 18.97
CA VAL A 81 4.62 -9.41 18.50
C VAL A 81 4.14 -9.55 17.05
N PHE A 82 4.48 -8.58 16.22
CA PHE A 82 4.30 -8.68 14.78
C PHE A 82 5.40 -9.57 14.19
N LEU A 83 5.05 -10.40 13.19
CA LEU A 83 6.04 -11.16 12.42
C LEU A 83 6.99 -10.23 11.65
N ASN A 84 6.44 -9.16 11.04
CA ASN A 84 7.20 -8.12 10.35
C ASN A 84 6.67 -6.73 10.71
N ILE A 85 7.10 -6.22 11.87
CA ILE A 85 6.67 -4.92 12.37
C ILE A 85 7.01 -3.76 11.42
N SER A 86 8.16 -3.83 10.74
CA SER A 86 8.64 -2.74 9.88
C SER A 86 7.77 -2.61 8.63
N GLU A 87 7.35 -3.72 8.03
CA GLU A 87 6.40 -3.72 6.92
C GLU A 87 5.01 -3.27 7.38
N THR A 88 4.54 -3.79 8.51
CA THR A 88 3.23 -3.43 9.07
C THR A 88 3.16 -1.92 9.34
N PHE A 89 4.18 -1.36 9.99
CA PHE A 89 4.26 0.06 10.32
C PHE A 89 4.25 0.93 9.06
N LYS A 90 5.05 0.59 8.03
CA LYS A 90 5.05 1.31 6.76
C LYS A 90 3.68 1.34 6.10
N LEU A 91 2.93 0.22 6.13
CA LEU A 91 1.58 0.18 5.59
C LEU A 91 0.61 1.05 6.40
N MET A 92 0.70 1.03 7.74
CA MET A 92 -0.11 1.88 8.61
C MET A 92 0.16 3.38 8.34
N GLU A 93 1.42 3.78 8.16
CA GLU A 93 1.77 5.15 7.79
C GLU A 93 1.20 5.55 6.43
N GLN A 94 1.25 4.66 5.44
CA GLN A 94 0.67 4.92 4.11
C GLN A 94 -0.84 5.15 4.20
N LEU A 95 -1.56 4.32 4.95
CA LEU A 95 -3.01 4.42 5.10
C LEU A 95 -3.41 5.69 5.90
N ALA A 96 -2.71 6.00 6.99
CA ALA A 96 -2.91 7.24 7.74
C ALA A 96 -2.69 8.49 6.87
N ASN A 97 -1.63 8.50 6.05
CA ASN A 97 -1.36 9.60 5.13
C ASN A 97 -2.41 9.75 4.04
N ILE A 98 -2.94 8.65 3.52
CA ILE A 98 -4.03 8.67 2.52
C ILE A 98 -5.30 9.26 3.15
N ALA A 99 -5.65 8.84 4.36
CA ALA A 99 -6.84 9.32 5.07
C ALA A 99 -6.76 10.82 5.41
N MET A 100 -5.61 11.30 5.90
CA MET A 100 -5.40 12.73 6.15
C MET A 100 -5.56 13.58 4.90
N ARG A 101 -5.04 13.12 3.75
CA ARG A 101 -5.21 13.83 2.47
C ARG A 101 -6.68 13.91 2.07
N GLN A 102 -7.42 12.81 2.22
CA GLN A 102 -8.86 12.79 1.90
C GLN A 102 -9.67 13.75 2.77
N LEU A 103 -9.33 13.91 4.06
CA LEU A 103 -9.98 14.91 4.93
C LEU A 103 -9.73 16.34 4.46
N LEU A 104 -8.47 16.70 4.22
CA LEU A 104 -8.09 18.04 3.76
C LEU A 104 -8.75 18.42 2.43
N ASP A 105 -9.02 17.41 1.60
CA ASP A 105 -9.74 17.60 0.34
C ASP A 105 -11.26 17.81 0.52
N ASN A 106 -11.84 17.40 1.65
CA ASN A 106 -13.28 17.45 1.94
C ASN A 106 -13.68 18.65 2.81
N GLU A 107 -12.80 19.19 3.67
CA GLU A 107 -13.08 20.38 4.52
C GLU A 107 -13.05 21.73 3.76
N GLY A 108 -12.88 21.72 2.43
CA GLY A 108 -12.80 22.93 1.61
C GLY A 108 -14.11 23.69 1.34
N PHE A 109 -15.20 23.42 2.07
CA PHE A 109 -16.53 23.98 1.82
C PHE A 109 -17.25 24.56 3.06
N GLU A 110 -16.58 25.47 3.77
CA GLU A 110 -17.26 26.58 4.45
C GLU A 110 -16.52 27.88 4.11
N GLN A 111 -16.73 28.37 2.88
CA GLN A 111 -16.07 29.58 2.38
C GLN A 111 -16.88 30.82 2.76
N ASP A 112 -16.40 31.53 3.79
CA ASP A 112 -16.81 32.89 4.12
C ASP A 112 -16.58 33.84 2.91
N ARG A 113 -17.59 34.63 2.59
CA ARG A 113 -17.79 35.29 1.27
C ARG A 113 -17.09 36.66 1.16
N SER A 114 -16.02 36.93 1.90
CA SER A 114 -15.50 38.31 2.00
C SER A 114 -13.99 38.51 1.78
N LEU A 115 -13.20 37.52 1.36
CA LEU A 115 -11.75 37.70 1.16
C LEU A 115 -11.25 37.47 -0.29
N PRO A 116 -10.26 38.24 -0.77
CA PRO A 116 -9.71 38.08 -2.11
C PRO A 116 -9.01 36.73 -2.25
N LYS A 117 -9.36 36.00 -3.33
CA LYS A 117 -8.84 34.66 -3.64
C LYS A 117 -7.30 34.64 -3.69
N LEU A 118 -6.65 34.11 -2.65
CA LEU A 118 -5.27 33.64 -2.79
C LEU A 118 -5.26 32.31 -3.55
N LYS A 119 -4.70 32.32 -4.77
CA LYS A 119 -4.31 31.11 -5.49
C LYS A 119 -3.16 30.41 -4.74
N LYS A 120 -3.47 29.62 -3.71
CA LYS A 120 -2.48 28.72 -3.09
C LYS A 120 -2.57 27.34 -3.77
N LYS A 121 -1.48 26.98 -4.45
CA LYS A 121 -1.26 25.67 -5.09
C LYS A 121 -1.34 24.58 -4.03
N SER A 122 -2.38 23.73 -4.10
CA SER A 122 -2.44 22.47 -3.37
C SER A 122 -1.37 21.49 -3.90
N PRO A 123 -0.91 20.52 -3.10
CA PRO A 123 -0.23 19.35 -3.67
C PRO A 123 -1.27 18.69 -4.57
N LYS A 124 -1.04 18.76 -5.89
CA LYS A 124 -2.01 18.34 -6.91
C LYS A 124 -2.52 16.94 -6.54
N LYS A 125 -3.80 16.80 -6.17
CA LYS A 125 -4.58 15.64 -6.63
C LYS A 125 -4.24 15.56 -8.10
N VAL A 126 -3.39 14.60 -8.46
CA VAL A 126 -3.04 14.32 -9.85
C VAL A 126 -4.39 14.17 -10.53
N SER A 127 -4.78 15.17 -11.31
CA SER A 127 -6.11 15.22 -11.92
C SER A 127 -6.33 13.90 -12.64
N ALA A 128 -7.57 13.44 -12.78
CA ALA A 128 -7.86 12.23 -13.56
C ALA A 128 -7.14 12.27 -14.92
N LEU A 129 -7.07 13.47 -15.52
CA LEU A 129 -6.26 13.78 -16.70
C LEU A 129 -4.76 13.53 -16.51
N LYS A 130 -4.13 14.01 -15.43
CA LYS A 130 -2.70 13.74 -15.19
C LYS A 130 -2.44 12.25 -14.91
N ARG A 131 -3.35 11.54 -14.23
CA ARG A 131 -3.21 10.09 -14.02
C ARG A 131 -3.30 9.34 -15.33
N ASP A 132 -4.25 9.72 -16.18
CA ASP A 132 -4.44 9.16 -17.51
C ASP A 132 -3.22 9.46 -18.41
N LEU A 133 -2.69 10.69 -18.39
CA LEU A 133 -1.45 11.05 -19.08
C LEU A 133 -0.25 10.23 -18.58
N ASP A 134 -0.09 10.08 -17.26
CA ASP A 134 1.01 9.31 -16.67
C ASP A 134 0.87 7.81 -17.03
N ALA A 135 -0.36 7.25 -17.08
CA ALA A 135 -0.62 5.88 -17.50
C ALA A 135 -0.36 5.66 -19.00
N ARG A 136 -0.74 6.63 -19.84
CA ARG A 136 -0.45 6.63 -21.29
C ARG A 136 1.05 6.70 -21.55
N ALA A 137 1.77 7.56 -20.84
CA ALA A 137 3.23 7.67 -20.95
C ALA A 137 3.93 6.37 -20.53
N LYS A 138 3.47 5.71 -19.46
CA LYS A 138 3.98 4.40 -19.05
C LYS A 138 3.72 3.32 -20.10
N SER A 139 2.52 3.28 -20.66
CA SER A 139 2.16 2.32 -21.72
C SER A 139 2.93 2.60 -23.02
N GLU A 140 3.22 3.86 -23.35
CA GLU A 140 4.08 4.23 -24.47
C GLU A 140 5.52 3.78 -24.27
N ARG A 141 6.10 4.01 -23.08
CA ARG A 141 7.43 3.52 -22.75
C ARG A 141 7.53 2.00 -22.79
N TYR A 142 6.52 1.32 -22.24
CA TYR A 142 6.41 -0.14 -22.28
C TYR A 142 6.37 -0.66 -23.73
N ARG A 143 5.51 -0.10 -24.58
CA ARG A 143 5.42 -0.45 -26.00
C ARG A 143 6.73 -0.17 -26.74
N ALA A 144 7.39 0.94 -26.46
CA ALA A 144 8.68 1.27 -27.08
C ALA A 144 9.79 0.31 -26.65
N LEU A 145 9.84 -0.06 -25.38
CA LEU A 145 10.84 -0.96 -24.81
C LEU A 145 10.76 -2.37 -25.44
N PHE A 146 9.55 -2.90 -25.58
CA PHE A 146 9.32 -4.26 -26.09
C PHE A 146 8.85 -4.32 -27.55
N ARG A 147 8.78 -3.18 -28.24
CA ARG A 147 8.31 -3.04 -29.63
C ARG A 147 6.91 -3.67 -29.86
N LEU A 148 5.98 -3.39 -28.95
CA LEU A 148 4.62 -3.97 -28.92
C LEU A 148 3.62 -3.17 -29.78
N PRO A 149 2.46 -3.78 -30.13
CA PRO A 149 1.37 -3.09 -30.83
C PRO A 149 0.90 -1.81 -30.14
N LYS A 150 0.38 -0.86 -30.92
CA LYS A 150 0.02 0.49 -30.44
C LYS A 150 -1.13 0.48 -29.43
N ASP A 151 -1.99 -0.51 -29.48
CA ASP A 151 -3.15 -0.68 -28.61
C ASP A 151 -2.82 -1.35 -27.27
N GLU A 152 -1.62 -1.89 -27.09
CA GLU A 152 -1.21 -2.56 -25.86
C GLU A 152 -1.10 -1.57 -24.68
N LYS A 153 -1.69 -1.94 -23.54
CA LYS A 153 -1.70 -1.13 -22.32
C LYS A 153 -1.00 -1.87 -21.20
N LEU A 154 -0.13 -1.16 -20.48
CA LEU A 154 0.56 -1.73 -19.34
C LEU A 154 -0.39 -1.77 -18.14
N ASP A 155 -0.62 -2.97 -17.60
CA ASP A 155 -1.45 -3.18 -16.41
C ASP A 155 -0.62 -3.10 -15.12
N GLY A 156 0.62 -3.61 -15.15
CA GLY A 156 1.50 -3.58 -13.99
C GLY A 156 2.92 -4.02 -14.29
N HIS A 157 3.81 -3.81 -13.31
CA HIS A 157 5.18 -4.32 -13.34
C HIS A 157 5.66 -4.65 -11.92
N THR A 158 6.59 -5.58 -11.83
CA THR A 158 7.23 -5.96 -10.57
C THR A 158 8.67 -6.41 -10.80
N ASP A 159 9.53 -6.17 -9.82
CA ASP A 159 10.86 -6.75 -9.81
C ASP A 159 10.76 -8.27 -9.62
N CYS A 160 11.58 -9.02 -10.34
CA CYS A 160 11.62 -10.48 -10.30
C CYS A 160 12.95 -11.02 -10.81
N THR A 161 13.13 -12.34 -10.74
CA THR A 161 14.24 -13.04 -11.38
C THR A 161 13.72 -13.94 -12.51
N LEU A 162 14.40 -13.94 -13.65
CA LEU A 162 14.14 -14.87 -14.74
C LEU A 162 15.20 -15.98 -14.70
N TRP A 163 14.78 -17.23 -14.59
CA TRP A 163 15.69 -18.36 -14.78
C TRP A 163 15.96 -18.54 -16.28
N THR A 164 17.21 -18.43 -16.69
CA THR A 164 17.62 -18.60 -18.08
C THR A 164 18.24 -20.00 -18.30
N PRO A 165 17.61 -20.88 -19.09
CA PRO A 165 18.09 -22.26 -19.26
C PRO A 165 19.47 -22.38 -19.92
N PHE A 166 19.82 -21.43 -20.80
CA PHE A 166 21.05 -21.48 -21.59
C PHE A 166 22.32 -21.27 -20.75
N ASN A 167 22.25 -20.42 -19.72
CA ASN A 167 23.37 -20.15 -18.81
C ASN A 167 23.17 -20.77 -17.42
N LYS A 168 21.99 -21.37 -17.15
CA LYS A 168 21.60 -21.98 -15.86
C LYS A 168 21.75 -21.02 -14.68
N MET A 169 21.37 -19.76 -14.87
CA MET A 169 21.42 -18.74 -13.82
C MET A 169 20.09 -17.98 -13.70
N HIS A 170 19.87 -17.37 -12.53
CA HIS A 170 18.82 -16.38 -12.33
C HIS A 170 19.31 -15.00 -12.71
N ILE A 171 18.59 -14.33 -13.60
CA ILE A 171 18.85 -12.95 -13.98
C ILE A 171 17.89 -12.03 -13.24
N LEU A 172 18.43 -11.04 -12.53
CA LEU A 172 17.61 -10.00 -11.89
C LEU A 172 17.04 -9.05 -12.94
N GLY A 173 15.75 -8.77 -12.85
CA GLY A 173 15.09 -7.90 -13.80
C GLY A 173 13.72 -7.42 -13.32
N GLN A 174 12.93 -6.99 -14.29
CA GLN A 174 11.59 -6.48 -14.07
C GLN A 174 10.64 -7.17 -15.06
N MET A 175 9.55 -7.71 -14.54
CA MET A 175 8.45 -8.25 -15.30
C MET A 175 7.37 -7.19 -15.48
N PHE A 176 6.77 -7.18 -16.67
CA PHE A 176 5.69 -6.30 -17.08
C PHE A 176 4.53 -7.16 -17.56
N VAL A 177 3.33 -6.80 -17.16
CA VAL A 177 2.10 -7.50 -17.51
C VAL A 177 1.17 -6.55 -18.21
N SER A 178 0.59 -7.03 -19.31
CA SER A 178 -0.39 -6.35 -20.14
C SER A 178 -1.48 -7.33 -20.54
N THR A 179 -2.50 -6.86 -21.25
CA THR A 179 -3.65 -7.67 -21.64
C THR A 179 -3.26 -8.84 -22.53
N ASN A 180 -2.27 -8.67 -23.41
CA ASN A 180 -1.88 -9.69 -24.38
C ASN A 180 -0.46 -10.25 -24.19
N TYR A 181 0.37 -9.63 -23.35
CA TYR A 181 1.78 -10.00 -23.20
C TYR A 181 2.25 -10.00 -21.75
N ILE A 182 3.14 -10.95 -21.44
CA ILE A 182 4.06 -10.88 -20.31
C ILE A 182 5.45 -10.59 -20.87
N CYS A 183 6.09 -9.53 -20.38
CA CYS A 183 7.44 -9.18 -20.81
C CYS A 183 8.40 -9.14 -19.62
N PHE A 184 9.68 -9.35 -19.88
CA PHE A 184 10.75 -9.22 -18.88
C PHE A 184 11.94 -8.49 -19.50
N THR A 185 12.59 -7.65 -18.71
CA THR A 185 13.91 -7.10 -19.06
C THR A 185 14.84 -7.20 -17.86
N SER A 186 16.11 -7.53 -18.09
CA SER A 186 17.15 -7.49 -17.07
C SER A 186 17.39 -6.07 -16.58
N LYS A 187 17.82 -5.93 -15.31
CA LYS A 187 18.35 -4.67 -14.78
C LYS A 187 19.74 -4.33 -15.34
N GLU A 188 20.48 -5.34 -15.77
CA GLU A 188 21.73 -5.15 -16.50
C GLU A 188 21.43 -4.88 -17.98
N GLU A 189 22.02 -3.81 -18.52
CA GLU A 189 21.75 -3.39 -19.89
C GLU A 189 22.08 -4.51 -20.89
N ASN A 190 21.11 -4.82 -21.76
CA ASN A 190 21.22 -5.78 -22.86
C ASN A 190 21.55 -7.23 -22.44
N LEU A 191 21.45 -7.58 -21.15
CA LEU A 191 21.76 -8.95 -20.72
C LEU A 191 20.69 -9.95 -21.15
N CYS A 192 19.41 -9.62 -20.96
CA CYS A 192 18.29 -10.49 -21.33
C CYS A 192 16.98 -9.70 -21.40
N SER A 193 16.19 -9.94 -22.44
CA SER A 193 14.79 -9.53 -22.52
C SER A 193 13.94 -10.66 -23.08
N LEU A 194 12.68 -10.71 -22.65
CA LEU A 194 11.72 -11.76 -23.02
C LEU A 194 10.36 -11.13 -23.26
N ILE A 195 9.65 -11.62 -24.28
CA ILE A 195 8.28 -11.24 -24.61
C ILE A 195 7.50 -12.53 -24.84
N ILE A 196 6.43 -12.73 -24.07
CA ILE A 196 5.58 -13.91 -24.12
C ILE A 196 4.16 -13.44 -24.49
N PRO A 197 3.69 -13.75 -25.71
CA PRO A 197 2.28 -13.57 -26.07
C PRO A 197 1.42 -14.51 -25.23
N LEU A 198 0.43 -13.99 -24.51
CA LEU A 198 -0.43 -14.78 -23.63
C LEU A 198 -1.25 -15.83 -24.38
N ARG A 199 -1.55 -15.59 -25.67
CA ARG A 199 -2.19 -16.57 -26.56
C ARG A 199 -1.36 -17.86 -26.78
N GLU A 200 -0.07 -17.82 -26.50
CA GLU A 200 0.86 -18.96 -26.66
C GLU A 200 1.09 -19.70 -25.32
N VAL A 201 0.47 -19.23 -24.23
CA VAL A 201 0.54 -19.87 -22.92
C VAL A 201 -0.59 -20.90 -22.82
N ASN A 202 -0.22 -22.18 -22.85
CA ASN A 202 -1.13 -23.27 -22.54
C ASN A 202 -1.13 -23.53 -21.03
N ILE A 203 -2.33 -23.76 -20.47
CA ILE A 203 -2.55 -24.11 -19.07
C ILE A 203 -2.51 -25.62 -18.91
#